data_AF-A0A960KQ64-F1
#
_entry.id   AF-A0A960KQ64-F1
#
_cell.length_a   1.000
_cell.length_b   1.000
_cell.length_c   1.000
_cell.angle_alpha   90.00
_cell.angle_beta   90.00
_cell.angle_gamma   90.00
#
_symmetry.space_group_name_H-M   'P 1'
#
loop_
_entity.id
_entity.type
_entity.pdbx_description
1 polymer ?
#
loop_
_entity_poly.entity_id
_entity_poly.type
_entity_poly.pdbx_seq_one_letter_code
_entity_poly.pdbx_strand_id
1 'polypeptide(L)'
;MRNLLLLSLCAGSALAQVDLSGFVDASLRYDADPRALAFSTDQVELDLLRQSDDGVLLRADLDFSDDGAGGWAAAVEQGYLSLGLPGSWDARLSLGRFNAPIGFESLDAPDMYQYSHSL
;
A
#
# COMPACT_ATOMS: atom_id res chain seq x y z
N MET A 1 -6.05 -8.11 26.52
CA MET A 1 -6.96 -9.04 25.81
C MET A 1 -6.89 -8.67 24.33
N ARG A 2 -6.33 -9.53 23.47
CA ARG A 2 -6.20 -9.31 22.02
C ARG A 2 -7.38 -10.00 21.34
N ASN A 3 -8.25 -9.25 20.69
CA ASN A 3 -9.32 -9.80 19.86
C ASN A 3 -8.83 -9.80 18.41
N LEU A 4 -8.58 -10.98 17.87
CA LEU A 4 -8.32 -11.21 16.45
C LEU A 4 -9.65 -11.65 15.82
N LEU A 5 -10.20 -10.84 14.90
CA LEU A 5 -11.37 -11.20 14.12
C LEU A 5 -10.89 -11.86 12.81
N LEU A 6 -11.08 -13.18 12.69
CA LEU A 6 -10.82 -13.92 11.47
C LEU A 6 -12.14 -14.06 10.70
N LEU A 7 -12.28 -13.40 9.55
CA LEU A 7 -13.41 -13.61 8.65
C LEU A 7 -13.05 -14.78 7.71
N SER A 8 -13.65 -15.96 7.93
CA SER A 8 -13.48 -17.13 7.06
C SER A 8 -14.60 -17.17 6.03
N LEU A 9 -14.26 -16.89 4.76
CA LEU A 9 -15.13 -17.14 3.62
C LEU A 9 -14.84 -18.56 3.09
N CYS A 10 -15.72 -19.52 3.35
CA CYS A 10 -15.60 -20.87 2.85
C CYS A 10 -15.99 -20.93 1.35
N ALA A 11 -15.00 -21.04 0.47
CA ALA A 11 -15.10 -21.71 -0.82
C ALA A 11 -13.73 -22.37 -1.10
N GLY A 12 -13.74 -23.60 -1.61
CA GLY A 12 -12.60 -24.52 -1.60
C GLY A 12 -11.33 -24.02 -2.30
N SER A 13 -10.24 -24.73 -1.99
CA SER A 13 -8.81 -24.39 -2.14
C SER A 13 -8.29 -23.64 -0.91
N ALA A 14 -7.25 -24.17 -0.25
CA ALA A 14 -6.52 -23.41 0.76
C ALA A 14 -6.17 -22.05 0.14
N LEU A 15 -6.72 -20.95 0.67
CA LEU A 15 -6.37 -19.61 0.19
C LEU A 15 -4.87 -19.49 0.34
N ALA A 16 -4.18 -19.49 -0.80
CA ALA A 16 -2.75 -19.29 -0.83
C ALA A 16 -2.46 -17.95 -0.13
N GLN A 17 -1.51 -17.94 0.80
CA GLN A 17 -1.29 -16.81 1.71
C GLN A 17 -1.13 -15.50 0.93
N VAL A 18 -2.05 -14.56 1.14
CA VAL A 18 -1.96 -13.17 0.68
C VAL A 18 -1.43 -12.36 1.85
N ASP A 19 -0.33 -11.66 1.64
CA ASP A 19 0.20 -10.70 2.58
C ASP A 19 -0.56 -9.38 2.42
N LEU A 20 -0.98 -8.81 3.54
CA LEU A 20 -1.73 -7.57 3.64
C LEU A 20 -0.90 -6.57 4.44
N SER A 21 -0.55 -5.44 3.84
CA SER A 21 0.13 -4.33 4.51
C SER A 21 -0.47 -2.99 4.09
N GLY A 22 0.17 -1.88 4.48
CA GLY A 22 -0.26 -0.53 4.18
C GLY A 22 -0.04 0.40 5.37
N PHE A 23 -0.48 1.65 5.25
CA PHE A 23 -0.34 2.67 6.28
C PHE A 23 -1.57 3.57 6.40
N VAL A 24 -1.59 4.35 7.48
CA VAL A 24 -2.52 5.47 7.66
C VAL A 24 -1.68 6.71 7.96
N ASP A 25 -1.82 7.73 7.12
CA ASP A 25 -1.22 9.04 7.33
C ASP A 25 -2.26 10.00 7.91
N ALA A 26 -1.83 10.79 8.90
CA ALA A 26 -2.67 11.74 9.59
C ALA A 26 -1.86 12.95 10.06
N SER A 27 -2.45 14.13 9.94
CA SER A 27 -1.82 15.38 10.36
C SER A 27 -2.58 16.07 11.48
N LEU A 28 -1.80 16.76 12.31
CA LEU A 28 -2.29 17.70 13.30
C LEU A 28 -1.77 19.09 12.91
N ARG A 29 -2.69 20.00 12.57
CA ARG A 29 -2.39 21.38 12.20
C ARG A 29 -2.82 22.31 13.31
N TYR A 30 -1.99 23.30 13.62
CA TYR A 30 -2.30 24.37 14.57
C TYR A 30 -1.68 25.67 14.08
N ASP A 31 -2.22 26.81 14.52
CA ASP A 31 -1.60 28.11 14.32
C ASP A 31 -1.51 28.87 15.66
N ALA A 32 -1.24 30.18 15.61
CA ALA A 32 -1.14 31.02 16.80
C ALA A 32 -2.48 31.23 17.54
N ASP A 33 -3.62 30.99 16.88
CA ASP A 33 -4.93 30.87 17.53
C ASP A 33 -5.08 29.45 18.12
N PRO A 34 -5.14 29.30 19.45
CA PRO A 34 -5.31 28.00 20.09
C PRO A 34 -6.64 27.31 19.75
N ARG A 35 -7.56 27.98 19.04
CA ARG A 35 -8.80 27.39 18.50
C ARG A 35 -8.64 26.78 17.11
N ALA A 36 -7.51 27.01 16.44
CA ALA A 36 -7.23 26.51 15.08
C ALA A 36 -6.59 25.11 15.06
N LEU A 37 -6.70 24.35 16.16
CA LEU A 37 -6.24 22.96 16.20
C LEU A 37 -7.15 22.09 15.33
N ALA A 38 -6.59 21.47 14.30
CA ALA A 38 -7.29 20.57 13.39
C ALA A 38 -6.52 19.25 13.26
N PHE A 39 -7.25 18.13 13.35
CA PHE A 39 -6.73 16.80 13.07
C PHE A 39 -7.41 16.27 11.80
N SER A 40 -6.63 15.74 10.87
CA SER A 40 -7.12 15.07 9.65
C SER A 40 -6.42 13.74 9.44
N THR A 41 -7.13 12.79 8.83
CA THR A 41 -6.52 11.63 8.20
C THR A 41 -6.33 11.98 6.74
N ASP A 42 -5.10 12.01 6.28
CA ASP A 42 -4.75 12.53 4.96
C ASP A 42 -4.73 11.40 3.92
N GLN A 43 -4.31 10.20 4.32
CA GLN A 43 -4.18 9.04 3.43
C GLN A 43 -4.35 7.72 4.19
N VAL A 44 -4.89 6.71 3.50
CA VAL A 44 -4.89 5.32 3.91
C VAL A 44 -4.47 4.49 2.71
N GLU A 45 -3.46 3.65 2.88
CA GLU A 45 -3.00 2.73 1.84
C GLU A 45 -3.25 1.29 2.27
N LEU A 46 -3.60 0.45 1.30
CA LEU A 46 -3.73 -1.00 1.46
C LEU A 46 -2.94 -1.72 0.36
N ASP A 47 -1.93 -2.47 0.78
CA ASP A 47 -1.14 -3.34 -0.08
C ASP A 47 -1.65 -4.78 -0.01
N LEU A 48 -1.75 -5.40 -1.18
CA LEU A 48 -2.00 -6.83 -1.32
C LEU A 48 -0.84 -7.44 -2.10
N LEU A 49 -0.13 -8.39 -1.49
CA LEU A 49 0.91 -9.15 -2.15
C LEU A 49 0.61 -10.64 -2.07
N ARG A 50 0.66 -11.31 -3.22
CA ARG A 50 0.69 -12.77 -3.28
C ARG A 50 1.92 -13.19 -4.05
N GLN A 51 2.78 -13.97 -3.41
CA GLN A 51 3.92 -14.62 -4.05
C GLN A 51 3.86 -16.13 -3.84
N SER A 52 4.07 -16.89 -4.91
CA SER A 52 4.18 -18.35 -4.87
C SER A 52 5.61 -18.81 -5.14
N ASP A 53 5.92 -20.03 -4.67
CA ASP A 53 7.25 -20.63 -4.76
C ASP A 53 7.70 -20.89 -6.21
N ASP A 54 6.74 -20.99 -7.14
CA ASP A 54 6.97 -21.12 -8.59
C ASP A 54 7.27 -19.78 -9.28
N GLY A 55 7.38 -18.69 -8.52
CA GLY A 55 7.84 -17.40 -9.01
C GLY A 55 6.75 -16.51 -9.60
N VAL A 56 5.47 -16.83 -9.39
CA VAL A 56 4.36 -15.91 -9.69
C VAL A 56 4.19 -14.90 -8.55
N LEU A 57 4.10 -13.62 -8.89
CA LEU A 57 3.81 -12.52 -7.96
C LEU A 57 2.64 -11.70 -8.48
N LEU A 58 1.64 -11.47 -7.65
CA LEU A 58 0.54 -10.53 -7.88
C LEU A 58 0.61 -9.45 -6.81
N ARG A 59 0.59 -8.17 -7.21
CA ARG A 59 0.54 -7.02 -6.32
C ARG A 59 -0.61 -6.09 -6.69
N ALA A 60 -1.29 -5.53 -5.69
CA ALA A 60 -2.27 -4.47 -5.84
C ALA A 60 -2.20 -3.54 -4.64
N ASP A 61 -2.02 -2.25 -4.91
CA ASP A 61 -1.86 -1.20 -3.90
C ASP A 61 -2.99 -0.21 -4.11
N LEU A 62 -3.81 -0.03 -3.07
CA LEU A 62 -5.00 0.80 -3.10
C LEU A 62 -4.77 2.02 -2.20
N ASP A 63 -4.80 3.18 -2.82
CA ASP A 63 -4.70 4.47 -2.13
C ASP A 63 -6.08 5.07 -1.89
N PHE A 64 -6.29 5.58 -0.69
CA PHE A 64 -7.43 6.39 -0.30
C PHE A 64 -6.94 7.70 0.31
N SER A 65 -7.13 8.82 -0.36
CA SER A 65 -6.61 10.13 0.07
C SER A 65 -7.72 11.18 0.19
N ASP A 66 -7.54 12.15 1.10
CA ASP A 66 -8.44 13.31 1.22
C ASP A 66 -8.47 14.11 -0.10
N ASP A 67 -9.66 14.38 -0.63
CA ASP A 67 -9.84 15.07 -1.93
C ASP A 67 -9.77 16.61 -1.85
N GLY A 68 -9.58 17.17 -0.65
CA GLY A 68 -9.56 18.60 -0.36
C GLY A 68 -10.94 19.28 -0.39
N ALA A 69 -12.01 18.53 -0.66
CA ALA A 69 -13.40 18.98 -0.71
C ALA A 69 -14.28 18.34 0.39
N GLY A 70 -13.65 17.65 1.35
CA GLY A 70 -14.33 16.94 2.45
C GLY A 70 -14.78 15.53 2.07
N GLY A 71 -14.30 14.99 0.96
CA GLY A 71 -14.50 13.62 0.51
C GLY A 71 -13.18 12.84 0.46
N TRP A 72 -13.25 11.64 -0.15
CA TRP A 72 -12.11 10.75 -0.33
C TRP A 72 -11.99 10.37 -1.79
N ALA A 73 -10.78 10.43 -2.33
CA ALA A 73 -10.42 9.85 -3.61
C ALA A 73 -9.90 8.42 -3.39
N ALA A 74 -10.20 7.51 -4.32
CA ALA A 74 -9.64 6.17 -4.32
C ALA A 74 -8.89 5.92 -5.63
N ALA A 75 -7.67 5.39 -5.55
CA ALA A 75 -6.84 5.10 -6.70
C ALA A 75 -6.12 3.76 -6.55
N VAL A 76 -5.80 3.15 -7.69
CA VAL A 76 -4.85 2.02 -7.73
C VAL A 76 -3.48 2.62 -7.98
N GLU A 77 -2.59 2.59 -7.00
CA GLU A 77 -1.23 3.09 -7.14
C GLU A 77 -0.39 2.13 -7.98
N GLN A 78 -0.38 0.85 -7.58
CA GLN A 78 0.22 -0.24 -8.32
C GLN A 78 -0.76 -1.39 -8.47
N GLY A 79 -0.60 -2.14 -9.55
CA GLY A 79 -1.41 -3.30 -9.87
C GLY A 79 -0.72 -4.07 -10.97
N TYR A 80 0.00 -5.15 -10.63
CA TYR A 80 0.78 -5.89 -11.61
C TYR A 80 0.90 -7.38 -11.28
N LEU A 81 1.11 -8.15 -12.35
CA LEU A 81 1.50 -9.55 -12.34
C LEU A 81 2.97 -9.63 -12.75
N SER A 82 3.78 -10.39 -12.01
CA SER A 82 5.18 -10.65 -12.35
C SER A 82 5.45 -12.16 -12.37
N LEU A 83 5.97 -12.65 -13.49
CA LEU A 83 6.26 -14.07 -13.73
C LEU A 83 7.77 -14.27 -13.84
N GLY A 84 8.32 -15.21 -13.07
CA GLY A 84 9.69 -15.68 -13.26
C GLY A 84 9.85 -16.38 -14.61
N LEU A 85 10.94 -16.10 -15.34
CA LEU A 85 11.22 -16.76 -16.61
C LEU A 85 11.96 -18.10 -16.39
N PRO A 86 11.49 -19.21 -16.98
CA PRO A 86 12.16 -20.51 -16.85
C PRO A 86 13.63 -20.47 -17.30
N GLY A 87 14.53 -21.04 -16.50
CA GLY A 87 15.95 -21.13 -16.84
C GLY A 87 16.75 -19.85 -16.61
N SER A 88 16.16 -18.82 -15.99
CA SER A 88 16.88 -17.64 -15.50
C SER A 88 16.77 -17.56 -13.98
N TRP A 89 17.84 -17.12 -13.31
CA TRP A 89 17.84 -16.97 -11.86
C TRP A 89 17.12 -15.69 -11.40
N ASP A 90 17.09 -14.64 -12.24
CA ASP A 90 16.58 -13.32 -11.84
C ASP A 90 15.69 -12.63 -12.89
N ALA A 91 15.52 -13.19 -14.10
CA ALA A 91 14.69 -12.54 -15.11
C ALA A 91 13.20 -12.73 -14.82
N ARG A 92 12.47 -11.60 -14.80
CA ARG A 92 11.03 -11.54 -14.58
C ARG A 92 10.34 -10.79 -15.70
N LEU A 93 9.14 -11.24 -16.07
CA LEU A 93 8.22 -10.51 -16.95
C LEU A 93 7.11 -9.92 -16.09
N SER A 94 7.01 -8.59 -16.04
CA SER A 94 5.96 -7.88 -15.30
C SER A 94 4.99 -7.20 -16.26
N LEU A 95 3.69 -7.33 -16.00
CA LEU A 95 2.61 -6.67 -16.74
C LEU A 95 1.67 -5.98 -15.76
N GLY A 96 1.36 -4.71 -16.02
CA GLY A 96 0.43 -3.93 -15.21
C GLY A 96 0.89 -2.50 -15.02
N ARG A 97 0.35 -1.85 -13.98
CA ARG A 97 0.79 -0.56 -13.46
C ARG A 97 1.76 -0.81 -12.31
N PHE A 98 2.94 -0.25 -12.39
CA PHE A 98 3.94 -0.31 -11.32
C PHE A 98 4.78 0.96 -11.39
N ASN A 99 5.32 1.38 -10.25
CA ASN A 99 6.22 2.52 -10.20
C ASN A 99 7.46 2.18 -11.04
N ALA A 100 7.81 3.05 -11.99
CA ALA A 100 8.98 2.82 -12.83
C ALA A 100 10.23 2.97 -11.94
N PRO A 101 11.16 1.99 -11.92
CA PRO A 101 12.37 2.06 -11.11
C PRO A 101 13.32 3.12 -11.69
N ILE A 102 13.10 4.40 -11.38
CA ILE A 102 13.95 5.51 -11.83
C ILE A 102 14.50 6.24 -10.62
N GLY A 103 15.80 6.07 -10.36
CA GLY A 103 16.49 6.71 -9.24
C GLY A 103 16.72 5.79 -8.03
N PHE A 104 17.55 6.26 -7.10
CA PHE A 104 17.96 5.50 -5.91
C PHE A 104 16.85 5.38 -4.86
N GLU A 105 15.85 6.27 -4.92
CA GLU A 105 14.68 6.30 -4.02
C GLU A 105 13.50 5.45 -4.54
N SER A 106 13.67 4.79 -5.69
CA SER A 106 12.56 4.19 -6.44
C SER A 106 12.19 2.76 -6.03
N LEU A 107 12.86 2.20 -5.03
CA LEU A 107 12.28 1.09 -4.28
C LEU A 107 11.23 1.74 -3.40
N ASP A 108 9.97 1.56 -3.78
CA ASP A 108 8.81 1.89 -2.98
C ASP A 108 9.13 1.51 -1.54
N ALA A 109 9.41 2.50 -0.71
CA ALA A 109 9.90 2.22 0.61
C ALA A 109 8.65 1.89 1.43
N PRO A 110 8.40 0.61 1.81
CA PRO A 110 7.28 0.28 2.69
C PRO A 110 7.41 0.95 4.08
N ASP A 111 8.50 1.69 4.30
CA ASP A 111 8.93 2.23 5.58
C ASP A 111 9.34 3.72 5.49
N MET A 112 8.89 4.49 4.49
CA MET A 112 9.10 5.94 4.52
C MET A 112 8.08 6.61 5.44
N TYR A 113 8.24 6.41 6.75
CA TYR A 113 7.57 7.19 7.79
C TYR A 113 8.12 8.62 7.76
N GLN A 114 7.66 9.42 6.81
CA GLN A 114 8.09 10.81 6.68
C GLN A 114 7.37 11.66 7.73
N TYR A 115 8.03 11.89 8.86
CA TYR A 115 7.58 12.87 9.85
C TYR A 115 7.95 14.28 9.39
N SER A 116 7.04 14.91 8.64
CA SER A 116 7.15 16.32 8.30
C SER A 116 6.73 17.19 9.50
N HIS A 117 7.53 18.21 9.78
CA HIS A 117 7.21 19.26 10.74
C HIS A 117 7.51 20.59 10.05
N SER A 118 6.48 21.39 9.78
CA SER A 118 6.66 22.77 9.34
C SER A 118 6.56 23.69 10.56
N LEU A 119 7.55 24.57 10.74
CA LEU A 119 7.52 25.68 11.69
C LEU A 119 6.55 26.78 11.25
#